data_AF-A0A227J5Q9-F1
#
_entry.id   AF-A0A227J5Q9-F1
#
_cell.length_a   1.000
_cell.length_b   1.000
_cell.length_c   1.000
_cell.angle_alpha   90.00
_cell.angle_beta   90.00
_cell.angle_gamma   90.00
#
_symmetry.space_group_name_H-M   'P 1'
#
loop_
_entity.id
_entity.type
_entity.pdbx_description
1 polymer ?
#
loop_
_entity_poly.entity_id
_entity_poly.type
_entity_poly.pdbx_seq_one_letter_code
_entity_poly.pdbx_strand_id
1 'polypeptide(L)'
;ARILPEYVENIAVEGTHFWLTEPEIGLGGVKNLGALVSKSISVEPGNGKAKFDFQLEKGFDRVEGVMFTLQSEQRGSVQVGTPVLYRQMEVGQVTDVRLGEFADRVVSTIKIKPEYAY
;
A
#
# COMPACT_ATOMS: atom_id res chain seq x y z
N ALA A 1 -20.80 11.36 -6.04
CA ALA A 1 -20.99 11.63 -4.59
C ALA A 1 -20.99 13.13 -4.34
N ARG A 2 -21.43 13.62 -3.18
CA ARG A 2 -21.28 15.04 -2.79
C ARG A 2 -20.17 15.16 -1.75
N ILE A 3 -19.30 16.14 -1.92
CA ILE A 3 -18.23 16.50 -0.98
C ILE A 3 -18.59 17.85 -0.39
N LEU A 4 -18.35 18.06 0.91
CA LEU A 4 -18.62 19.36 1.54
C LEU A 4 -17.68 20.43 0.95
N PRO A 5 -18.15 21.68 0.74
CA PRO A 5 -17.41 22.71 0.01
C PRO A 5 -15.97 22.93 0.50
N GLU A 6 -15.77 22.88 1.82
CA GLU A 6 -14.48 23.09 2.49
C GLU A 6 -13.41 22.04 2.16
N TYR A 7 -13.79 20.87 1.65
CA TYR A 7 -12.84 19.81 1.28
C TYR A 7 -12.61 19.70 -0.24
N VAL A 8 -13.38 20.43 -1.06
CA VAL A 8 -13.33 20.29 -2.53
C VAL A 8 -11.94 20.60 -3.07
N GLU A 9 -11.31 21.68 -2.62
CA GLU A 9 -10.01 22.12 -3.13
C GLU A 9 -8.88 21.13 -2.84
N ASN A 10 -8.98 20.35 -1.75
CA ASN A 10 -7.96 19.38 -1.35
C ASN A 10 -8.24 17.98 -1.90
N ILE A 11 -9.51 17.62 -2.08
CA ILE A 11 -9.90 16.26 -2.46
C ILE A 11 -10.14 16.14 -3.98
N ALA A 12 -10.78 17.11 -4.61
CA ALA A 12 -11.15 17.05 -6.02
C ALA A 12 -10.00 17.46 -6.94
N VAL A 13 -8.88 16.74 -6.84
CA VAL A 13 -7.64 16.97 -7.59
C VAL A 13 -7.12 15.69 -8.25
N GLU A 14 -6.34 15.85 -9.31
CA GLU A 14 -5.59 14.78 -9.95
C GLU A 14 -4.66 14.10 -8.94
N GLY A 15 -4.60 12.78 -9.00
CA GLY A 15 -3.86 11.96 -8.05
C GLY A 15 -4.61 11.65 -6.76
N THR A 16 -5.85 12.10 -6.57
CA THR A 16 -6.70 11.62 -5.48
C THR A 16 -7.20 10.22 -5.77
N HIS A 17 -7.08 9.34 -4.77
CA HIS A 17 -7.54 7.96 -4.84
C HIS A 17 -8.73 7.75 -3.91
N PHE A 18 -9.70 6.97 -4.39
CA PHE A 18 -10.90 6.59 -3.63
C PHE A 18 -11.05 5.08 -3.65
N TRP A 19 -11.30 4.45 -2.50
CA TRP A 19 -11.49 3.01 -2.40
C TRP A 19 -12.54 2.64 -1.35
N LEU A 20 -13.11 1.45 -1.47
CA LEU A 20 -14.01 0.92 -0.46
C LEU A 20 -13.21 0.53 0.79
N THR A 21 -13.64 0.99 1.97
CA THR A 21 -13.05 0.55 3.23
C THR A 21 -13.51 -0.88 3.52
N GLU A 22 -12.57 -1.84 3.54
CA GLU A 22 -12.83 -3.24 3.90
C GLU A 22 -12.24 -3.59 5.28
N PRO A 23 -12.89 -4.48 6.05
CA PRO A 23 -12.34 -4.97 7.31
C PRO A 23 -11.16 -5.90 7.05
N GLU A 24 -10.07 -5.70 7.79
CA GLU A 24 -8.87 -6.53 7.68
C GLU A 24 -8.71 -7.36 8.96
N ILE A 25 -8.56 -8.67 8.82
CA ILE A 25 -8.37 -9.61 9.93
C ILE A 25 -7.21 -10.53 9.58
N GLY A 26 -6.19 -10.58 10.46
CA GLY A 26 -5.03 -11.44 10.26
C GLY A 26 -4.29 -11.74 11.56
N LEU A 27 -3.19 -12.48 11.45
CA LEU A 27 -2.37 -12.89 12.60
C LEU A 27 -1.73 -11.70 13.35
N GLY A 28 -1.57 -10.56 12.68
CA GLY A 28 -1.08 -9.31 13.27
C GLY A 28 -2.15 -8.42 13.92
N GLY A 29 -3.42 -8.86 13.94
CA GLY A 29 -4.53 -8.12 14.52
C GLY A 29 -5.66 -7.80 13.54
N VAL A 30 -6.48 -6.82 13.92
CA VAL A 30 -7.68 -6.41 13.20
C VAL A 30 -7.62 -4.92 12.88
N LYS A 31 -8.05 -4.53 11.67
CA LYS A 31 -8.22 -3.13 11.26
C LYS A 31 -9.59 -2.92 10.63
N ASN A 32 -10.08 -1.69 10.67
CA ASN A 32 -11.30 -1.27 9.98
C ASN A 32 -12.57 -2.09 10.30
N LEU A 33 -12.70 -2.63 11.52
CA LEU A 33 -13.87 -3.45 11.91
C LEU A 33 -15.21 -2.71 11.79
N GLY A 34 -15.22 -1.37 11.87
CA GLY A 34 -16.42 -0.56 11.62
C GLY A 34 -17.01 -0.75 10.22
N ALA A 35 -16.20 -1.19 9.24
CA ALA A 35 -16.66 -1.51 7.89
C ALA A 35 -17.64 -2.69 7.83
N LEU A 36 -17.66 -3.55 8.87
CA LEU A 36 -18.65 -4.62 9.01
C LEU A 36 -20.07 -4.08 9.27
N VAL A 37 -20.16 -2.93 9.94
CA VAL A 37 -21.45 -2.32 10.32
C VAL A 37 -21.93 -1.34 9.25
N SER A 38 -21.01 -0.58 8.65
CA SER A 38 -21.33 0.39 7.61
C SER A 38 -20.22 0.49 6.57
N LYS A 39 -20.58 0.37 5.29
CA LYS A 39 -19.64 0.59 4.19
C LYS A 39 -19.32 2.08 4.06
N SER A 40 -18.03 2.41 3.94
CA SER A 40 -17.56 3.79 3.69
C SER A 40 -16.55 3.80 2.54
N ILE A 41 -16.41 4.95 1.90
CA ILE A 41 -15.36 5.19 0.91
C ILE A 41 -14.25 5.95 1.61
N SER A 42 -13.04 5.41 1.58
CA SER A 42 -11.83 6.09 2.01
C SER A 42 -11.25 6.92 0.87
N VAL A 43 -10.50 7.96 1.22
CA VAL A 43 -9.92 8.91 0.28
C VAL A 43 -8.50 9.26 0.69
N GLU A 44 -7.60 9.31 -0.28
CA GLU A 44 -6.26 9.88 -0.15
C GLU A 44 -6.13 11.06 -1.13
N PRO A 45 -5.96 12.29 -0.64
CA PRO A 45 -5.73 13.46 -1.47
C PRO A 45 -4.47 13.36 -2.34
N GLY A 46 -4.60 13.74 -3.61
CA GLY A 46 -3.46 14.00 -4.51
C GLY A 46 -2.94 15.42 -4.39
N ASN A 47 -2.02 15.80 -5.29
CA ASN A 47 -1.43 17.15 -5.36
C ASN A 47 -1.48 17.75 -6.78
N GLY A 48 -2.38 17.26 -7.64
CA GLY A 48 -2.49 17.70 -9.03
C GLY A 48 -3.53 18.80 -9.28
N LYS A 49 -3.94 18.97 -10.54
CA LYS A 49 -4.94 19.98 -10.94
C LYS A 49 -6.35 19.55 -10.54
N ALA A 50 -7.29 20.49 -10.49
CA ALA A 50 -8.69 20.16 -10.19
C ALA A 50 -9.25 19.10 -11.14
N LYS A 51 -9.85 18.05 -10.56
CA LYS A 51 -10.48 16.92 -11.26
C LYS A 51 -11.75 16.53 -10.53
N PHE A 52 -12.81 16.23 -11.27
CA PHE A 52 -14.12 15.92 -10.69
C PHE A 52 -14.68 14.56 -11.11
N ASP A 53 -13.89 13.78 -11.86
CA ASP A 53 -14.21 12.42 -12.28
C ASP A 53 -13.13 11.45 -11.76
N PHE A 54 -13.57 10.40 -11.07
CA PHE A 54 -12.69 9.47 -10.37
C PHE A 54 -13.20 8.04 -10.53
N GLN A 55 -12.26 7.13 -10.75
CA GLN A 55 -12.54 5.70 -10.69
C GLN A 55 -12.48 5.25 -9.23
N LEU A 56 -13.43 4.40 -8.83
CA LEU A 56 -13.38 3.74 -7.53
C LEU A 56 -12.42 2.54 -7.60
N GLU A 57 -11.41 2.55 -6.74
CA GLU A 57 -10.40 1.50 -6.65
C GLU A 57 -10.83 0.41 -5.68
N LYS A 58 -10.30 -0.80 -5.88
CA LYS A 58 -10.57 -1.95 -4.98
C LYS A 58 -9.83 -1.84 -3.65
N GLY A 59 -8.78 -1.02 -3.60
CA GLY A 59 -7.97 -0.76 -2.41
C GLY A 59 -6.89 0.24 -2.75
N PHE A 60 -6.41 0.96 -1.75
CA PHE A 60 -5.32 1.90 -1.89
C PHE A 60 -4.24 1.54 -0.88
N ASP A 61 -3.18 0.90 -1.36
CA ASP A 61 -1.95 0.75 -0.59
C ASP A 61 -1.15 2.02 -0.87
N ARG A 62 -1.35 3.06 -0.04
CA ARG A 62 -0.41 4.18 -0.04
C ARG A 62 0.94 3.54 0.23
N VAL A 63 1.82 3.54 -0.76
CA VAL A 63 3.17 3.03 -0.58
C VAL A 63 3.92 4.06 0.26
N GLU A 64 3.58 4.14 1.54
CA GLU A 64 4.39 4.79 2.54
C GLU A 64 5.59 3.90 2.77
N GLY A 65 6.76 4.45 2.45
CA GLY A 65 8.03 3.74 2.58
C GLY A 65 8.81 3.72 1.28
N VAL A 66 10.06 3.29 1.38
CA VAL A 66 10.95 3.14 0.22
C VAL A 66 10.91 1.71 -0.26
N MET A 67 10.59 1.54 -1.55
CA MET A 67 10.61 0.24 -2.19
C MET A 67 12.00 -0.07 -2.74
N PHE A 68 12.49 -1.28 -2.48
CA PHE A 68 13.72 -1.80 -3.07
C PHE A 68 13.44 -3.10 -3.79
N THR A 69 14.17 -3.34 -4.88
CA THR A 69 14.15 -4.61 -5.59
C THR A 69 15.43 -5.36 -5.30
N LEU A 70 15.28 -6.59 -4.82
CA LEU A 70 16.38 -7.50 -4.53
C LEU A 70 16.38 -8.63 -5.56
N GLN A 71 17.57 -9.10 -5.94
CA GLN A 71 17.74 -10.26 -6.81
C GLN A 71 18.52 -11.35 -6.08
N SER A 72 18.09 -12.59 -6.23
CA SER A 72 18.79 -13.77 -5.71
C SER A 72 18.68 -14.93 -6.69
N GLU A 73 19.59 -15.91 -6.59
CA GLU A 73 19.54 -17.12 -7.43
C GLU A 73 18.33 -18.01 -7.09
N GLN A 74 17.89 -17.98 -5.83
CA GLN A 74 16.79 -18.79 -5.32
C GLN A 74 15.91 -18.02 -4.35
N ARG A 75 14.65 -18.47 -4.20
CA ARG A 75 13.66 -17.86 -3.31
C ARG A 75 13.96 -18.11 -1.82
N GLY A 76 14.48 -19.30 -1.48
CA GLY A 76 14.58 -19.74 -0.10
C GLY A 76 13.22 -19.70 0.61
N SER A 77 13.21 -19.26 1.88
CA SER A 77 12.00 -19.12 2.70
C SER A 77 11.30 -17.75 2.57
N VAL A 78 11.73 -16.91 1.62
CA VAL A 78 11.16 -15.57 1.44
C VAL A 78 9.77 -15.67 0.80
N GLN A 79 8.78 -15.00 1.39
CA GLN A 79 7.43 -14.90 0.88
C GLN A 79 6.87 -13.50 1.12
N VAL A 80 5.76 -13.17 0.46
CA VAL A 80 5.02 -11.93 0.77
C VAL A 80 4.69 -11.91 2.26
N GLY A 81 5.00 -10.81 2.93
CA GLY A 81 4.88 -10.63 4.37
C GLY A 81 6.08 -11.08 5.20
N THR A 82 7.14 -11.66 4.62
CA THR A 82 8.39 -11.92 5.35
C THR A 82 8.97 -10.60 5.88
N PRO A 83 9.30 -10.50 7.19
CA PRO A 83 9.82 -9.26 7.77
C PRO A 83 11.25 -8.97 7.31
N VAL A 84 11.53 -7.69 7.04
CA VAL A 84 12.88 -7.18 6.83
C VAL A 84 13.41 -6.66 8.16
N LEU A 85 14.53 -7.21 8.62
CA LEU A 85 15.10 -6.89 9.93
C LEU A 85 16.38 -6.07 9.79
N TYR A 86 16.53 -5.06 10.64
CA TYR A 86 17.79 -4.38 10.89
C TYR A 86 18.07 -4.40 12.38
N ARG A 87 19.23 -4.95 12.80
CA ARG A 87 19.57 -5.16 14.21
C ARG A 87 18.44 -5.84 15.01
N GLN A 88 17.83 -6.87 14.42
CA GLN A 88 16.68 -7.62 14.96
C GLN A 88 15.36 -6.84 15.12
N MET A 89 15.30 -5.58 14.66
CA MET A 89 14.08 -4.78 14.63
C MET A 89 13.42 -4.86 13.25
N GLU A 90 12.09 -5.00 13.21
CA GLU A 90 11.34 -5.04 11.95
C GLU A 90 11.21 -3.65 11.31
N VAL A 91 11.97 -3.43 10.25
CA VAL A 91 12.03 -2.16 9.53
C VAL A 91 11.19 -2.14 8.25
N GLY A 92 10.65 -3.27 7.83
CA GLY A 92 9.89 -3.39 6.59
C GLY A 92 9.42 -4.82 6.35
N GLN A 93 8.90 -5.06 5.15
CA GLN A 93 8.41 -6.37 4.75
C GLN A 93 8.54 -6.60 3.25
N VAL A 94 8.55 -7.86 2.85
CA VAL A 94 8.47 -8.28 1.45
C VAL A 94 7.05 -8.08 0.93
N THR A 95 6.91 -7.39 -0.20
CA THR A 95 5.61 -7.07 -0.83
C THR A 95 5.34 -7.87 -2.10
N ASP A 96 6.39 -8.32 -2.80
CA ASP A 96 6.27 -9.15 -4.00
C ASP A 96 7.43 -10.14 -4.10
N VAL A 97 7.16 -11.32 -4.69
CA VAL A 97 8.18 -12.33 -5.01
C VAL A 97 7.80 -12.99 -6.32
N ARG A 98 8.69 -12.91 -7.31
CA ARG A 98 8.46 -13.44 -8.66
C ARG A 98 9.75 -13.93 -9.32
N LEU A 99 9.62 -14.64 -10.42
CA LEU A 99 10.76 -14.93 -11.28
C LEU A 99 11.18 -13.67 -12.04
N GLY A 100 12.48 -13.55 -12.29
CA GLY A 100 13.02 -12.60 -13.24
C GLY A 100 12.56 -12.91 -14.66
N GLU A 101 12.70 -11.95 -15.58
CA GLU A 101 12.23 -12.08 -16.96
C GLU A 101 12.75 -13.33 -17.67
N PHE A 102 14.02 -13.69 -17.42
CA PHE A 102 14.66 -14.87 -17.99
C PHE A 102 14.55 -16.13 -17.11
N ALA A 103 13.79 -16.06 -16.01
CA ALA A 103 13.63 -17.13 -15.02
C ALA A 103 14.96 -17.67 -14.41
N ASP A 104 16.06 -16.94 -14.57
CA ASP A 104 17.40 -17.26 -14.06
C ASP A 104 17.63 -16.77 -12.62
N ARG A 105 16.70 -15.96 -12.10
CA ARG A 105 16.76 -15.33 -10.79
C ARG A 105 15.38 -15.17 -10.18
N VAL A 106 15.33 -15.03 -8.88
CA VAL A 106 14.17 -14.58 -8.12
C VAL A 106 14.30 -13.10 -7.86
N VAL A 107 13.23 -12.37 -8.14
CA VAL A 107 13.10 -10.93 -7.90
C VAL A 107 12.11 -10.75 -6.75
N SER A 108 12.57 -10.10 -5.69
CA SER A 108 11.75 -9.78 -4.52
C SER A 108 11.66 -8.27 -4.36
N THR A 109 10.47 -7.74 -4.13
CA THR A 109 10.27 -6.34 -3.75
C THR A 109 10.08 -6.25 -2.25
N ILE A 110 10.81 -5.34 -1.61
CA ILE A 110 10.65 -5.02 -0.19
C ILE A 110 10.18 -3.58 -0.03
N LYS A 111 9.39 -3.33 1.01
CA LYS A 111 8.96 -1.99 1.45
C LYS A 111 9.56 -1.71 2.82
N ILE A 112 10.40 -0.68 2.91
CA ILE A 112 10.99 -0.19 4.17
C ILE A 112 10.12 0.95 4.71
N LYS A 113 9.76 0.91 5.99
CA LYS A 113 8.93 1.93 6.63
C LYS A 113 9.63 3.30 6.55
N PRO A 114 8.91 4.42 6.33
CA PRO A 114 9.50 5.76 6.17
C PRO A 114 10.45 6.17 7.30
N GLU A 115 10.13 5.79 8.54
CA GLU A 115 10.93 6.08 9.75
C GLU A 115 12.33 5.45 9.75
N TYR A 116 12.60 4.50 8.86
CA TYR A 116 13.91 3.86 8.69
C TYR A 116 14.60 4.19 7.36
N ALA A 117 13.97 5.01 6.52
CA ALA A 117 14.47 5.36 5.19
C ALA A 117 15.22 6.71 5.21
N TYR A 118 16.39 6.72 5.86
CA TYR A 118 17.30 7.87 5.91
C TYR A 118 18.19 7.98 4.67
#